data_AF-A0A2K3MER4-F1
#
_entry.id   AF-A0A2K3MER4-F1
#
_cell.length_a   1.000
_cell.length_b   1.000
_cell.length_c   1.000
_cell.angle_alpha   90.00
_cell.angle_beta   90.00
_cell.angle_gamma   90.00
#
_symmetry.space_group_name_H-M   'P 1'
#
loop_
_entity.id
_entity.type
_entity.pdbx_description
1 polymer ?
#
loop_
_entity_poly.entity_id
_entity_poly.type
_entity_poly.pdbx_seq_one_letter_code
_entity_poly.pdbx_strand_id
1 'polypeptide(L)'
;TDNFNTGCFNLLCSGFVQTNKKIYLGGRFDNTSIYGGVMAEITFSIIQDPDTKNWWLINKNQNIGYFPASLFSNLTSAGQVGWGGKTTTSPGSPSPPMGSGYFPDNVFNHACYFRHVTFQNDSRQDFGPEDYLVDTFSDKPNCYSAEFYGNERSDVGYCLQFGGPGGRCND
;
A
#
# COMPACT_ATOMS: atom_id res chain seq x y z
N THR A 1 -4.82 15.61 3.83
CA THR A 1 -5.42 14.73 2.80
C THR A 1 -6.16 15.58 1.79
N ASP A 2 -6.31 15.14 0.53
CA ASP A 2 -7.16 15.80 -0.46
C ASP A 2 -8.63 15.34 -0.41
N ASN A 3 -8.93 14.38 0.47
CA ASN A 3 -10.25 13.74 0.67
C ASN A 3 -10.90 13.26 -0.63
N PHE A 4 -10.11 12.83 -1.62
CA PHE A 4 -10.59 12.42 -2.95
C PHE A 4 -11.36 13.50 -3.73
N ASN A 5 -11.29 14.78 -3.30
CA ASN A 5 -11.94 15.88 -4.01
C ASN A 5 -11.22 16.20 -5.33
N THR A 6 -9.91 16.01 -5.35
CA THR A 6 -9.03 16.13 -6.54
C THR A 6 -8.05 14.95 -6.67
N GLY A 7 -8.05 14.06 -5.68
CA GLY A 7 -7.13 12.94 -5.54
C GLY A 7 -7.41 11.78 -6.47
N CYS A 8 -6.36 11.27 -7.09
CA CYS A 8 -6.46 10.19 -8.07
C CYS A 8 -5.70 8.95 -7.60
N PHE A 9 -6.37 7.79 -7.60
CA PHE A 9 -5.75 6.50 -7.28
C PHE A 9 -5.16 5.79 -8.51
N ASN A 10 -5.36 6.34 -9.71
CA ASN A 10 -4.86 5.80 -10.98
C ASN A 10 -4.40 6.94 -11.90
N LEU A 11 -4.15 6.67 -13.19
CA LEU A 11 -3.77 7.70 -14.17
C LEU A 11 -4.96 8.33 -14.90
N LEU A 12 -6.21 7.98 -14.53
CA LEU A 12 -7.41 8.48 -15.21
C LEU A 12 -7.83 9.88 -14.75
N CYS A 13 -7.19 10.41 -13.71
CA CYS A 13 -7.34 11.79 -13.24
C CYS A 13 -5.98 12.47 -13.07
N SER A 14 -5.98 13.80 -13.09
CA SER A 14 -4.80 14.67 -13.13
C SER A 14 -4.02 14.79 -11.80
N GLY A 15 -4.00 13.72 -11.00
CA GLY A 15 -3.36 13.72 -9.67
C GLY A 15 -1.90 13.23 -9.66
N PHE A 16 -1.45 12.52 -10.69
CA PHE A 16 -0.11 11.94 -10.71
C PHE A 16 0.63 12.32 -11.99
N VAL A 17 1.84 12.85 -11.84
CA VAL A 17 2.74 13.14 -12.95
C VAL A 17 3.66 11.95 -13.16
N GLN A 18 3.33 11.12 -14.13
CA GLN A 18 4.14 9.99 -14.56
C GLN A 18 5.39 10.49 -15.28
N THR A 19 6.59 10.12 -14.82
CA THR A 19 7.87 10.52 -15.42
C THR A 19 8.62 9.35 -16.04
N ASN A 20 8.47 8.16 -15.45
CA ASN A 20 9.10 6.94 -15.95
C ASN A 20 8.32 6.36 -17.13
N LYS A 21 9.03 5.90 -18.16
CA LYS A 21 8.43 5.32 -19.37
C LYS A 21 8.34 3.79 -19.35
N LYS A 22 8.96 3.14 -18.35
CA LYS A 22 9.04 1.68 -18.22
C LYS A 22 8.14 1.15 -17.10
N ILE A 23 8.12 1.85 -15.97
CA ILE A 23 7.31 1.51 -14.80
C ILE A 23 6.25 2.60 -14.64
N TYR A 24 4.98 2.23 -14.65
CA TYR A 24 3.88 3.19 -14.59
C TYR A 24 2.73 2.67 -13.74
N LEU A 25 1.97 3.60 -13.14
CA LEU A 25 0.77 3.25 -12.37
C LEU A 25 -0.26 2.55 -13.25
N GLY A 26 -0.87 1.47 -12.75
CA GLY A 26 -1.76 0.61 -13.53
C GLY A 26 -1.05 -0.35 -14.49
N GLY A 27 0.29 -0.36 -14.50
CA GLY A 27 1.07 -1.38 -15.19
C GLY A 27 0.82 -2.77 -14.62
N ARG A 28 0.93 -3.79 -15.48
CA ARG A 28 0.80 -5.19 -15.09
C ARG A 28 2.16 -5.73 -14.62
N PHE A 29 2.13 -6.60 -13.62
CA PHE A 29 3.28 -7.42 -13.25
C PHE A 29 3.42 -8.63 -14.16
N ASP A 30 4.64 -8.85 -14.68
CA ASP A 30 4.94 -10.02 -15.51
C ASP A 30 4.87 -11.32 -14.70
N ASN A 31 5.34 -11.28 -13.44
CA ASN A 31 5.31 -12.39 -12.51
C ASN A 31 4.39 -12.08 -11.33
N THR A 32 3.59 -13.06 -10.92
CA THR A 32 2.71 -12.98 -9.76
C THR A 32 3.01 -14.10 -8.77
N SER A 33 2.77 -13.84 -7.49
CA SER A 33 2.93 -14.83 -6.43
C SER A 33 2.00 -16.03 -6.60
N ILE A 34 2.42 -17.19 -6.07
CA ILE A 34 1.64 -18.43 -6.04
C ILE A 34 1.37 -18.80 -4.58
N TYR A 35 0.12 -19.13 -4.24
CA TYR A 35 -0.25 -19.59 -2.90
C TYR A 35 0.61 -20.79 -2.47
N GLY A 36 1.25 -20.68 -1.31
CA GLY A 36 2.16 -21.70 -0.76
C GLY A 36 3.47 -21.86 -1.56
N GLY A 37 3.72 -20.99 -2.54
CA GLY A 37 4.79 -21.14 -3.52
C GLY A 37 5.74 -19.95 -3.57
N VAL A 38 6.24 -19.66 -4.77
CA VAL A 38 7.15 -18.55 -5.03
C VAL A 38 6.41 -17.23 -4.87
N MET A 39 6.99 -16.32 -4.09
CA MET A 39 6.47 -14.97 -3.90
C MET A 39 7.18 -13.99 -4.83
N ALA A 40 6.38 -13.18 -5.52
CA ALA A 40 6.87 -12.04 -6.28
C ALA A 40 6.77 -10.78 -5.40
N GLU A 41 7.89 -10.07 -5.26
CA GLU A 41 7.98 -8.90 -4.39
C GLU A 41 8.41 -7.66 -5.16
N ILE A 42 7.91 -6.52 -4.71
CA ILE A 42 8.27 -5.22 -5.23
C ILE A 42 8.48 -4.24 -4.07
N THR A 43 9.51 -3.42 -4.19
CA THR A 43 9.85 -2.40 -3.20
C THR A 43 9.40 -1.04 -3.68
N PHE A 44 8.63 -0.33 -2.86
CA PHE A 44 8.23 1.05 -3.12
C PHE A 44 8.57 1.96 -1.96
N SER A 45 8.82 3.22 -2.27
CA SER A 45 8.98 4.29 -1.29
C SER A 45 8.23 5.52 -1.76
N ILE A 46 7.66 6.26 -0.82
CA ILE A 46 7.04 7.57 -1.06
C ILE A 46 7.83 8.59 -0.24
N ILE A 47 8.43 9.57 -0.93
CA ILE A 47 9.32 10.55 -0.30
C ILE A 47 8.90 11.96 -0.72
N GLN A 48 8.79 12.87 0.24
CA GLN A 48 8.58 14.28 -0.06
C GLN A 48 9.89 14.95 -0.49
N ASP A 49 9.86 15.62 -1.62
CA ASP A 49 10.94 16.48 -2.08
C ASP A 49 11.00 17.75 -1.20
N PRO A 50 12.14 18.06 -0.56
CA PRO A 50 12.25 19.22 0.33
C PRO A 50 12.11 20.55 -0.41
N ASP A 51 12.44 20.61 -1.69
CA ASP A 51 12.44 21.84 -2.49
C ASP A 51 11.06 22.07 -3.11
N THR A 52 10.56 21.09 -3.88
CA THR A 52 9.28 21.24 -4.59
C THR A 52 8.06 20.87 -3.76
N LYS A 53 8.25 20.20 -2.62
CA LYS A 53 7.19 19.61 -1.78
C LYS A 53 6.34 18.55 -2.48
N ASN A 54 6.75 18.10 -3.67
CA ASN A 54 6.10 17.00 -4.38
C ASN A 54 6.38 15.67 -3.68
N TRP A 55 5.40 14.78 -3.67
CA TRP A 55 5.55 13.43 -3.12
C TRP A 55 5.91 12.46 -4.23
N TRP A 56 7.16 12.00 -4.23
CA TRP A 56 7.69 11.10 -5.24
C TRP A 56 7.40 9.65 -4.91
N LEU A 57 6.84 8.92 -5.87
CA LEU A 57 6.74 7.46 -5.83
C LEU A 57 7.97 6.86 -6.51
N ILE A 58 8.68 6.02 -5.76
CA ILE A 58 9.98 5.47 -6.16
C ILE A 58 9.91 3.95 -6.09
N ASN A 59 10.44 3.28 -7.11
CA ASN A 59 10.72 1.86 -7.07
C ASN A 59 12.23 1.63 -6.99
N LYS A 60 12.72 1.17 -5.85
CA LYS A 60 14.17 1.06 -5.56
C LYS A 60 14.90 2.39 -5.85
N ASN A 61 15.61 2.48 -6.98
CA ASN A 61 16.37 3.66 -7.39
C ASN A 61 15.74 4.40 -8.59
N GLN A 62 14.50 4.06 -8.95
CA GLN A 62 13.81 4.60 -10.11
C GLN A 62 12.59 5.42 -9.67
N ASN A 63 12.64 6.72 -9.93
CA ASN A 63 11.46 7.57 -9.82
C ASN A 63 10.42 7.09 -10.83
N ILE A 64 9.21 6.79 -10.36
CA ILE A 64 8.07 6.43 -11.20
C ILE A 64 7.37 7.72 -11.65
N GLY A 65 7.18 8.63 -10.71
CA GLY A 65 6.49 9.90 -10.89
C GLY A 65 6.22 10.54 -9.54
N TYR A 66 5.40 11.58 -9.52
CA TYR A 66 5.11 12.32 -8.30
C TYR A 66 3.68 12.83 -8.24
N PHE A 67 3.19 12.98 -7.00
CA PHE A 67 1.97 13.73 -6.69
C PHE A 67 2.36 15.20 -6.44
N PRO A 68 1.81 16.15 -7.21
CA PRO A 68 2.09 17.57 -7.01
C PRO A 68 1.72 18.05 -5.61
N ALA A 69 2.56 18.90 -5.01
CA ALA A 69 2.30 19.50 -3.71
C ALA A 69 0.94 20.22 -3.65
N SER A 70 0.52 20.82 -4.76
CA SER A 70 -0.75 21.55 -4.90
C SER A 70 -2.01 20.69 -4.70
N LEU A 71 -1.90 19.36 -4.73
CA LEU A 71 -3.01 18.48 -4.37
C LEU A 71 -3.32 18.51 -2.88
N PHE A 72 -2.31 18.82 -2.05
CA PHE A 72 -2.42 18.73 -0.62
C PHE A 72 -2.46 20.13 -0.01
N SER A 73 -3.65 20.57 0.40
CA SER A 73 -3.81 21.88 1.05
C SER A 73 -3.09 21.97 2.40
N ASN A 74 -3.05 20.87 3.16
CA ASN A 74 -2.55 20.85 4.55
C ASN A 74 -1.60 19.66 4.85
N LEU A 75 -0.93 19.08 3.85
CA LEU A 75 0.03 17.97 4.07
C LEU A 75 1.48 18.48 4.00
N THR A 76 1.84 19.35 4.95
CA THR A 76 3.22 19.82 5.11
C THR A 76 4.15 18.69 5.53
N SER A 77 3.65 17.79 6.37
CA SER A 77 4.22 16.48 6.72
C SER A 77 3.13 15.41 6.77
N ALA A 78 3.51 14.13 6.74
CA ALA A 78 2.56 13.03 6.88
C ALA A 78 2.24 12.80 8.37
N GLY A 79 0.98 13.01 8.77
CA GLY A 79 0.53 12.74 10.15
C GLY A 79 0.15 11.27 10.40
N GLN A 80 -0.20 10.53 9.34
CA GLN A 80 -0.49 9.11 9.36
C GLN A 80 -0.01 8.48 8.04
N VAL A 81 0.44 7.24 8.11
CA VAL A 81 0.81 6.41 6.96
C VAL A 81 0.13 5.05 7.11
N GLY A 82 -0.15 4.37 6.01
CA GLY A 82 -0.85 3.10 6.04
C GLY A 82 -0.40 2.16 4.93
N TRP A 83 -0.50 0.88 5.22
CA TRP A 83 -0.25 -0.22 4.30
C TRP A 83 -1.46 -1.13 4.28
N GLY A 84 -1.82 -1.63 3.11
CA GLY A 84 -2.97 -2.53 2.99
C GLY A 84 -3.42 -2.71 1.54
N GLY A 85 -4.67 -3.14 1.41
CA GLY A 85 -5.32 -3.40 0.13
C GLY A 85 -6.69 -2.76 0.05
N LYS A 86 -7.18 -2.59 -1.18
CA LYS A 86 -8.53 -2.12 -1.45
C LYS A 86 -9.11 -2.91 -2.60
N THR A 87 -10.34 -3.40 -2.42
CA THR A 87 -11.17 -3.95 -3.49
C THR A 87 -12.30 -2.97 -3.81
N THR A 88 -12.88 -3.09 -5.00
CA THR A 88 -14.09 -2.34 -5.36
C THR A 88 -14.95 -3.24 -6.23
N THR A 89 -16.25 -3.25 -5.96
CA THR A 89 -17.24 -4.01 -6.72
C THR A 89 -18.48 -3.14 -6.94
N SER A 90 -19.30 -3.50 -7.91
CA SER A 90 -20.60 -2.84 -8.10
C SER A 90 -21.58 -3.25 -6.99
N PRO A 91 -22.44 -2.34 -6.51
CA PRO A 91 -23.43 -2.67 -5.48
C PRO A 91 -24.24 -3.93 -5.83
N GLY A 92 -24.41 -4.82 -4.86
CA GLY A 92 -25.12 -6.09 -5.03
C GLY A 92 -24.37 -7.20 -5.79
N SER A 93 -23.17 -6.93 -6.30
CA SER A 93 -22.30 -7.97 -6.88
C SER A 93 -21.37 -8.56 -5.82
N PRO A 94 -20.99 -9.85 -5.91
CA PRO A 94 -19.98 -10.41 -5.02
C PRO A 94 -18.66 -9.62 -5.14
N SER A 95 -18.08 -9.26 -4.00
CA SER A 95 -16.79 -8.60 -3.92
C SER A 95 -15.69 -9.56 -4.36
N PRO A 96 -14.67 -9.11 -5.10
CA PRO A 96 -13.62 -9.99 -5.61
C PRO A 96 -12.70 -10.47 -4.47
N PRO A 97 -12.00 -11.61 -4.63
CA PRO A 97 -10.95 -11.98 -3.68
C PRO A 97 -9.85 -10.91 -3.66
N MET A 98 -9.29 -10.67 -2.47
CA MET A 98 -8.13 -9.80 -2.28
C MET A 98 -6.87 -10.66 -2.20
N GLY A 99 -5.90 -10.38 -3.07
CA GLY A 99 -4.66 -11.13 -3.13
C GLY A 99 -4.89 -12.58 -3.58
N SER A 100 -4.43 -13.52 -2.76
CA SER A 100 -4.64 -14.96 -2.98
C SER A 100 -6.07 -15.43 -2.67
N GLY A 101 -6.92 -14.58 -2.06
CA GLY A 101 -8.24 -14.97 -1.58
C GLY A 101 -8.24 -15.59 -0.18
N TYR A 102 -7.12 -15.58 0.53
CA TYR A 102 -7.00 -16.13 1.89
C TYR A 102 -6.84 -15.03 2.93
N PHE A 103 -7.35 -15.29 4.12
CA PHE A 103 -7.11 -14.44 5.28
C PHE A 103 -5.64 -14.56 5.74
N PRO A 104 -5.12 -13.52 6.41
CA PRO A 104 -3.86 -13.61 7.16
C PRO A 104 -3.83 -14.83 8.07
N ASP A 105 -2.70 -15.53 8.10
CA ASP A 105 -2.49 -16.74 8.89
C ASP A 105 -1.05 -16.85 9.43
N ASN A 106 -0.29 -15.74 9.35
CA ASN A 106 1.13 -15.64 9.65
C ASN A 106 2.04 -16.56 8.81
N VAL A 107 1.55 -17.06 7.66
CA VAL A 107 2.37 -17.77 6.67
C VAL A 107 2.52 -16.89 5.42
N PHE A 108 3.68 -16.24 5.28
CA PHE A 108 3.88 -15.15 4.31
C PHE A 108 3.64 -15.49 2.83
N ASN A 109 3.62 -16.77 2.45
CA ASN A 109 3.28 -17.19 1.10
C ASN A 109 1.81 -17.59 0.89
N HIS A 110 0.94 -17.38 1.88
CA HIS A 110 -0.49 -17.70 1.80
C HIS A 110 -1.38 -16.47 1.52
N ALA A 111 -0.98 -15.28 1.96
CA ALA A 111 -1.73 -14.03 1.77
C ALA A 111 -0.85 -12.91 1.18
N CYS A 112 -1.45 -11.76 0.83
CA CYS A 112 -0.65 -10.58 0.52
C CYS A 112 0.02 -10.07 1.78
N TYR A 113 1.21 -9.47 1.63
CA TYR A 113 1.97 -8.95 2.75
C TYR A 113 2.75 -7.70 2.40
N PHE A 114 3.10 -6.94 3.42
CA PHE A 114 4.21 -6.01 3.40
C PHE A 114 5.25 -6.47 4.42
N ARG A 115 6.52 -6.34 4.05
CA ARG A 115 7.68 -6.60 4.92
C ARG A 115 8.66 -5.44 4.81
N HIS A 116 9.53 -5.28 5.82
CA HIS A 116 10.40 -4.12 5.95
C HIS A 116 9.62 -2.80 5.90
N VAL A 117 8.43 -2.74 6.54
CA VAL A 117 7.67 -1.48 6.59
C VAL A 117 8.35 -0.49 7.49
N THR A 118 8.63 0.70 6.95
CA THR A 118 9.26 1.79 7.68
C THR A 118 8.66 3.12 7.25
N PHE A 119 8.82 4.12 8.11
CA PHE A 119 8.52 5.52 7.79
C PHE A 119 9.71 6.40 8.21
N GLN A 120 9.82 7.57 7.61
CA GLN A 120 10.89 8.51 7.89
C GLN A 120 10.39 9.71 8.68
N ASN A 121 11.20 10.18 9.63
CA ASN A 121 11.01 11.49 10.25
C ASN A 121 11.64 12.61 9.41
N ASP A 122 11.52 13.86 9.87
CA ASP A 122 12.08 15.03 9.19
C ASP A 122 13.61 14.97 9.01
N SER A 123 14.31 14.22 9.87
CA SER A 123 15.76 13.97 9.78
C SER A 123 16.13 12.87 8.77
N ARG A 124 15.16 12.32 8.02
CA ARG A 124 15.32 11.20 7.06
C ARG A 124 15.87 9.93 7.69
N GLN A 125 15.58 9.71 8.97
CA GLN A 125 15.91 8.47 9.65
C GLN A 125 14.73 7.51 9.54
N ASP A 126 15.00 6.24 9.22
CA ASP A 126 13.99 5.19 9.15
C ASP A 126 13.58 4.73 10.55
N PHE A 127 12.27 4.59 10.76
CA PHE A 127 11.65 4.03 11.95
C PHE A 127 10.66 2.94 11.56
N GLY A 128 10.55 1.92 12.40
CA GLY A 128 9.50 0.93 12.31
C GLY A 128 8.24 1.38 13.03
N PRO A 129 7.05 0.93 12.59
CA PRO A 129 5.81 1.17 13.30
C PRO A 129 5.71 0.26 14.53
N GLU A 130 6.09 0.77 15.70
CA GLU A 130 5.92 0.04 16.97
C GLU A 130 4.45 -0.30 17.24
N ASP A 131 4.17 -1.41 17.94
CA ASP A 131 2.80 -1.92 18.13
C ASP A 131 1.82 -0.89 18.69
N TYR A 132 2.29 -0.01 19.60
CA TYR A 132 1.46 1.04 20.20
C TYR A 132 1.13 2.22 19.27
N LEU A 133 1.77 2.29 18.09
CA LEU A 133 1.55 3.29 17.04
C LEU A 133 0.63 2.77 15.94
N VAL A 134 0.24 1.49 15.98
CA VAL A 134 -0.46 0.82 14.88
C VAL A 134 -1.91 0.55 15.23
N ASP A 135 -2.80 1.01 14.37
CA ASP A 135 -4.20 0.61 14.34
C ASP A 135 -4.44 -0.27 13.10
N THR A 136 -5.15 -1.39 13.28
CA THR A 136 -5.61 -2.24 12.17
C THR A 136 -7.08 -1.97 11.87
N PHE A 137 -7.44 -1.97 10.58
CA PHE A 137 -8.78 -1.64 10.11
C PHE A 137 -9.20 -2.54 8.95
N SER A 138 -10.43 -3.05 9.01
CA SER A 138 -11.14 -3.70 7.91
C SER A 138 -12.57 -3.17 7.88
N ASP A 139 -12.98 -2.61 6.75
CA ASP A 139 -14.35 -2.14 6.53
C ASP A 139 -15.34 -3.32 6.46
N LYS A 140 -14.90 -4.45 5.90
CA LYS A 140 -15.68 -5.69 5.73
C LYS A 140 -14.97 -6.90 6.39
N PRO A 141 -14.98 -7.01 7.73
CA PRO A 141 -14.21 -8.04 8.44
C PRO A 141 -14.62 -9.48 8.14
N ASN A 142 -15.85 -9.71 7.66
CA ASN A 142 -16.29 -11.05 7.23
C ASN A 142 -15.70 -11.47 5.87
N CYS A 143 -15.10 -10.54 5.12
CA CYS A 143 -14.59 -10.78 3.77
C CYS A 143 -13.09 -10.53 3.64
N TYR A 144 -12.57 -9.57 4.38
CA TYR A 144 -11.17 -9.18 4.35
C TYR A 144 -10.65 -8.95 5.76
N SER A 145 -9.38 -9.25 5.98
CA SER A 145 -8.68 -8.95 7.21
C SER A 145 -7.29 -8.38 6.91
N ALA A 146 -6.77 -7.62 7.85
CA ALA A 146 -5.40 -7.13 7.88
C ALA A 146 -4.85 -7.36 9.28
N GLU A 147 -3.68 -8.00 9.37
CA GLU A 147 -3.02 -8.34 10.62
C GLU A 147 -1.59 -7.82 10.59
N PHE A 148 -1.24 -7.05 11.62
CA PHE A 148 0.10 -6.56 11.85
C PHE A 148 0.83 -7.48 12.82
N TYR A 149 2.06 -7.87 12.49
CA TYR A 149 2.85 -8.84 13.25
C TYR A 149 4.04 -8.21 13.99
N GLY A 150 4.12 -6.87 14.04
CA GLY A 150 5.25 -6.20 14.68
C GLY A 150 6.55 -6.42 13.91
N ASN A 151 7.67 -6.27 14.63
CA ASN A 151 9.01 -6.55 14.12
C ASN A 151 9.32 -8.04 14.26
N GLU A 152 9.10 -8.78 13.18
CA GLU A 152 9.47 -10.18 13.11
C GLU A 152 10.99 -10.37 12.95
N ARG A 153 11.43 -11.60 12.69
CA ARG A 153 12.85 -11.95 12.47
C ARG A 153 13.53 -10.94 11.52
N SER A 154 14.86 -10.81 11.65
CA SER A 154 15.67 -9.80 10.96
C SER A 154 15.50 -9.75 9.43
N ASP A 155 15.11 -10.85 8.80
CA ASP A 155 14.88 -10.96 7.35
C ASP A 155 13.48 -10.49 6.90
N VAL A 156 12.52 -10.39 7.82
CA VAL A 156 11.14 -9.92 7.57
C VAL A 156 10.94 -8.50 8.08
N GLY A 157 11.55 -8.14 9.21
CA GLY A 157 11.40 -6.83 9.85
C GLY A 157 9.95 -6.55 10.27
N TYR A 158 9.59 -5.26 10.34
CA TYR A 158 8.19 -4.88 10.55
C TYR A 158 7.32 -5.33 9.38
N CYS A 159 6.21 -6.00 9.68
CA CYS A 159 5.40 -6.64 8.65
C CYS A 159 3.92 -6.78 8.99
N LEU A 160 3.10 -6.91 7.94
CA LEU A 160 1.69 -7.22 8.02
C LEU A 160 1.27 -8.16 6.88
N GLN A 161 0.20 -8.91 7.12
CA GLN A 161 -0.56 -9.60 6.08
C GLN A 161 -1.94 -8.96 5.89
N PHE A 162 -2.47 -9.06 4.67
CA PHE A 162 -3.83 -8.65 4.36
C PHE A 162 -4.39 -9.49 3.22
N GLY A 163 -5.70 -9.67 3.20
CA GLY A 163 -6.37 -10.47 2.17
C GLY A 163 -7.73 -10.97 2.60
N GLY A 164 -8.31 -11.82 1.76
CA GLY A 164 -9.54 -12.52 2.08
C GLY A 164 -10.33 -12.94 0.84
N PRO A 165 -11.29 -13.86 0.98
CA PRO A 165 -11.98 -14.51 -0.13
C PRO A 165 -12.94 -13.59 -0.88
N GLY A 166 -13.31 -12.44 -0.31
CA GLY A 166 -14.40 -11.63 -0.83
C GLY A 166 -15.75 -12.36 -0.72
N GLY A 167 -16.64 -12.16 -1.69
CA GLY A 167 -17.97 -12.76 -1.72
C GLY A 167 -19.06 -11.76 -1.33
N ARG A 168 -20.02 -12.17 -0.49
CA ARG A 168 -21.13 -11.29 -0.09
C ARG A 168 -20.75 -10.46 1.14
N CYS A 169 -20.09 -9.33 0.89
CA CYS A 169 -19.54 -8.45 1.93
C CYS A 169 -20.51 -7.37 2.42
N ASN A 170 -21.78 -7.42 1.99
CA ASN A 170 -22.78 -6.38 2.25
C ASN A 170 -22.33 -5.00 1.72
N ASP A 171 -21.79 -4.98 0.50
CA ASP A 171 -21.36 -3.78 -0.24
C ASP A 171 -22.54 -2.99 -0.83
#